data_AF-N1VQF4-F1
#
_entry.id   AF-N1VQF4-F1
#
_cell.length_a   1.000
_cell.length_b   1.000
_cell.length_c   1.000
_cell.angle_alpha   90.00
_cell.angle_beta   90.00
_cell.angle_gamma   90.00
#
_symmetry.space_group_name_H-M   'P 1'
#
loop_
_entity.id
_entity.type
_entity.pdbx_description
1 polymer ?
#
loop_
_entity_poly.entity_id
_entity_poly.type
_entity_poly.pdbx_seq_one_letter_code
_entity_poly.pdbx_strand_id
1 'polypeptide(L)'
;MVIRILILILVSLPVVAEPIVVGIERKNSTCIGGYVKLVVLSVKGQNSKALSGCSALHPVEGNFWLKAADWNGDGVIDLIGIKKNQTGTKSTELHVYDGRNLQTPILQTGTELHETDANYDFDMADWNHDGTLDLVAFSKNGESQSTEVHIFNGRNGKRLYSHATALHPTGLDFRLFLKDWNHDGTPDLIALNTLSGHSKSTEIHVYSGIGDFKNRLMGNKTVLHPAGQEFAFSITDWNADDRTDIIAIKKWGTGTSFVEIHVINGRNVENNFLVQTKTELSAIPSNRVEDFTFSVVDSSECRNCKEKSRLVDHVLNDQKVKDLKISDQIKMQMVLEIYAEPNGTVEDVKNNVCKNLDCKKIEPMLWQVAFKVIDGAMQKCMADSNCSTAVIGISLMALLISLVTSLL
;
A
#
# COMPACT_ATOMS: atom_id res chain seq x y z
N MET A 1 42.28 7.70 33.43
CA MET A 1 41.70 8.69 32.50
C MET A 1 40.36 8.14 32.05
N VAL A 2 39.23 8.75 32.45
CA VAL A 2 37.90 8.30 32.04
C VAL A 2 37.58 8.99 30.73
N ILE A 3 37.52 8.24 29.64
CA ILE A 3 37.14 8.78 28.33
C ILE A 3 35.62 8.67 28.23
N ARG A 4 34.91 9.81 28.26
CA ARG A 4 33.48 9.86 27.96
C ARG A 4 33.30 10.14 26.47
N ILE A 5 32.72 9.19 25.74
CA ILE A 5 32.37 9.35 24.32
C ILE A 5 30.84 9.41 24.25
N LEU A 6 30.31 10.53 23.75
CA LEU A 6 28.88 10.72 23.52
C LEU A 6 28.60 10.44 22.04
N ILE A 7 27.92 9.34 21.72
CA ILE A 7 27.50 9.02 20.34
C ILE A 7 25.98 9.22 20.27
N LEU A 8 25.54 10.22 19.50
CA LEU A 8 24.14 10.40 19.14
C LEU A 8 23.88 9.65 17.83
N ILE A 9 23.14 8.54 17.88
CA ILE A 9 22.65 7.84 16.68
C ILE A 9 21.17 8.19 16.51
N LEU A 10 20.86 9.06 15.55
CA LEU A 10 19.49 9.29 15.10
C LEU A 10 19.16 8.24 14.02
N VAL A 11 18.61 7.11 14.43
CA VAL A 11 18.06 6.12 13.49
C VAL A 11 16.58 6.44 13.29
N SER A 12 16.25 7.21 12.25
CA SER A 12 14.89 7.20 11.71
C SER A 12 14.86 6.20 10.56
N LEU A 13 14.65 4.92 10.86
CA LEU A 13 14.25 3.99 9.81
C LEU A 13 12.82 4.39 9.40
N PRO A 14 12.57 4.76 8.13
CA PRO A 14 11.20 4.89 7.68
C PRO A 14 10.57 3.50 7.79
N VAL A 15 9.70 3.30 8.77
CA VAL A 15 8.79 2.14 8.75
C VAL A 15 7.96 2.33 7.49
N VAL A 16 8.26 1.61 6.42
CA VAL A 16 7.42 1.56 5.22
C VAL A 16 6.06 1.03 5.65
N ALA A 17 4.97 1.73 5.31
CA ALA A 17 3.63 1.24 5.66
C ALA A 17 3.37 0.09 4.73
N GLU A 18 2.98 -1.05 5.28
CA GLU A 18 2.51 -2.14 4.47
C GLU A 18 1.16 -1.73 3.86
N PRO A 19 0.95 -1.94 2.55
CA PRO A 19 -0.34 -1.74 1.92
C PRO A 19 -1.41 -2.59 2.62
N ILE A 20 -2.60 -2.01 2.76
CA ILE A 20 -3.75 -2.62 3.41
C ILE A 20 -4.77 -3.00 2.33
N VAL A 21 -5.38 -4.16 2.48
CA VAL A 21 -6.46 -4.59 1.59
C VAL A 21 -7.79 -4.30 2.27
N VAL A 22 -8.65 -3.51 1.66
CA VAL A 22 -9.97 -3.16 2.17
C VAL A 22 -11.02 -3.90 1.36
N GLY A 23 -11.73 -4.84 1.98
CA GLY A 23 -12.97 -5.40 1.44
C GLY A 23 -14.13 -4.46 1.72
N ILE A 24 -15.06 -4.33 0.78
CA ILE A 24 -16.27 -3.52 0.91
C ILE A 24 -17.46 -4.42 0.62
N GLU A 25 -18.26 -4.69 1.65
CA GLU A 25 -19.48 -5.49 1.59
C GLU A 25 -20.68 -4.58 1.29
N ARG A 26 -21.22 -4.67 0.07
CA ARG A 26 -22.34 -3.89 -0.47
C ARG A 26 -23.67 -4.24 0.17
N LYS A 27 -23.86 -5.52 0.53
CA LYS A 27 -25.10 -6.02 1.12
C LYS A 27 -24.76 -6.75 2.40
N ASN A 28 -24.97 -6.08 3.53
CA ASN A 28 -24.94 -6.71 4.84
C ASN A 28 -26.30 -6.57 5.54
N SER A 29 -26.92 -7.70 5.89
CA SER A 29 -28.20 -7.77 6.61
C SER A 29 -28.15 -7.22 8.03
N THR A 30 -26.96 -6.95 8.58
CA THR A 30 -26.81 -6.35 9.92
C THR A 30 -26.93 -4.82 9.90
N CYS A 31 -26.84 -4.17 8.75
CA CYS A 31 -27.04 -2.72 8.62
C CYS A 31 -28.53 -2.43 8.40
N ILE A 32 -29.20 -1.85 9.42
CA ILE A 32 -30.62 -1.44 9.34
C ILE A 32 -30.76 -0.44 8.17
N GLY A 33 -31.46 -0.80 7.10
CA GLY A 33 -31.60 0.06 5.90
C GLY A 33 -30.72 -0.31 4.70
N GLY A 34 -29.92 -1.39 4.79
CA GLY A 34 -29.17 -2.00 3.68
C GLY A 34 -27.87 -1.27 3.26
N TYR A 35 -27.23 -0.60 4.21
CA TYR A 35 -26.00 0.17 4.02
C TYR A 35 -24.74 -0.66 3.72
N VAL A 36 -23.73 -0.02 3.11
CA VAL A 36 -22.39 -0.59 2.87
C VAL A 36 -21.64 -0.78 4.19
N LYS A 37 -20.99 -1.93 4.34
CA LYS A 37 -20.03 -2.21 5.39
C LYS A 37 -18.62 -2.30 4.81
N LEU A 38 -17.68 -1.49 5.32
CA LEU A 38 -16.26 -1.70 5.03
C LEU A 38 -15.70 -2.77 5.96
N VAL A 39 -14.88 -3.67 5.42
CA VAL A 39 -14.15 -4.73 6.11
C VAL A 39 -12.67 -4.57 5.78
N VAL A 40 -11.87 -4.09 6.74
CA VAL A 40 -10.44 -3.91 6.51
C VAL A 40 -9.67 -5.20 6.79
N LEU A 41 -8.78 -5.59 5.87
CA LEU A 41 -7.92 -6.76 5.94
C LEU A 41 -6.44 -6.31 5.95
N SER A 42 -5.75 -6.55 7.06
CA SER A 42 -4.28 -6.41 7.11
C SER A 42 -3.61 -7.66 6.52
N VAL A 43 -2.47 -7.50 5.84
CA VAL A 43 -1.84 -8.58 5.04
C VAL A 43 -0.47 -9.02 5.57
N LYS A 44 0.03 -8.46 6.67
CA LYS A 44 1.21 -9.02 7.35
C LYS A 44 1.14 -8.81 8.85
N GLY A 45 1.41 -9.89 9.60
CA GLY A 45 1.65 -9.80 11.04
C GLY A 45 0.42 -9.46 11.90
N GLN A 46 -0.55 -10.38 11.91
CA GLN A 46 -1.57 -10.60 12.94
C GLN A 46 -2.70 -9.55 13.04
N ASN A 47 -3.91 -10.06 12.82
CA ASN A 47 -5.23 -9.45 12.99
C ASN A 47 -5.76 -8.79 11.72
N SER A 48 -6.62 -9.52 11.00
CA SER A 48 -7.75 -8.86 10.36
C SER A 48 -8.69 -8.41 11.47
N LYS A 49 -9.03 -7.13 11.47
CA LYS A 49 -10.09 -6.64 12.32
C LYS A 49 -11.07 -5.96 11.39
N ALA A 50 -12.22 -6.60 11.23
CA ALA A 50 -13.33 -6.01 10.53
C ALA A 50 -13.68 -4.72 11.27
N LEU A 51 -13.36 -3.58 10.66
CA LEU A 51 -14.25 -2.44 10.83
C LEU A 51 -15.65 -2.90 10.47
N SER A 52 -16.62 -2.40 11.20
CA SER A 52 -18.01 -2.58 10.85
C SER A 52 -18.71 -1.26 11.11
N GLY A 53 -18.57 -0.35 10.16
CA GLY A 53 -19.40 0.84 10.10
C GLY A 53 -20.38 0.67 8.95
N CYS A 54 -21.68 0.74 9.24
CA CYS A 54 -22.66 0.99 8.20
C CYS A 54 -22.41 2.42 7.70
N SER A 55 -22.41 2.66 6.39
CA SER A 55 -22.41 4.02 5.84
C SER A 55 -23.84 4.58 5.75
N ALA A 56 -24.01 5.86 5.41
CA ALA A 56 -25.31 6.42 5.00
C ALA A 56 -25.54 6.30 3.48
N LEU A 57 -24.64 5.62 2.76
CA LEU A 57 -24.87 5.27 1.37
C LEU A 57 -26.00 4.23 1.31
N HIS A 58 -27.20 4.70 0.93
CA HIS A 58 -28.43 3.90 0.74
C HIS A 58 -28.12 2.65 -0.10
N PRO A 59 -28.88 1.53 0.00
CA PRO A 59 -28.52 0.25 -0.58
C PRO A 59 -27.91 0.37 -1.95
N VAL A 60 -26.68 -0.11 -2.01
CA VAL A 60 -25.87 -0.08 -3.22
C VAL A 60 -26.44 -1.13 -4.15
N GLU A 61 -27.44 -0.72 -4.92
CA GLU A 61 -27.90 -1.48 -6.08
C GLU A 61 -26.74 -1.61 -7.09
N GLY A 62 -26.87 -2.47 -8.09
CA GLY A 62 -25.80 -2.75 -9.06
C GLY A 62 -25.32 -1.53 -9.88
N ASN A 63 -25.92 -0.35 -9.70
CA ASN A 63 -25.58 0.90 -10.35
C ASN A 63 -24.41 1.66 -9.70
N PHE A 64 -23.86 1.20 -8.57
CA PHE A 64 -22.70 1.84 -7.95
C PHE A 64 -21.39 1.09 -8.19
N TRP A 65 -20.32 1.86 -8.38
CA TRP A 65 -18.93 1.41 -8.23
C TRP A 65 -18.38 1.97 -6.91
N LEU A 66 -17.64 1.18 -6.13
CA LEU A 66 -17.16 1.57 -4.81
C LEU A 66 -15.65 1.41 -4.70
N LYS A 67 -14.99 2.36 -4.03
CA LYS A 67 -13.57 2.31 -3.66
C LYS A 67 -13.38 2.84 -2.24
N ALA A 68 -12.39 2.29 -1.54
CA ALA A 68 -11.89 2.84 -0.29
C ALA A 68 -10.52 3.47 -0.58
N ALA A 69 -10.34 4.74 -0.21
CA ALA A 69 -9.09 5.49 -0.38
C ALA A 69 -9.12 6.76 0.50
N ASP A 70 -7.95 7.36 0.80
CA ASP A 70 -7.88 8.69 1.44
C ASP A 70 -8.21 9.78 0.41
N TRP A 71 -9.49 10.13 0.29
CA TRP A 71 -9.97 10.98 -0.82
C TRP A 71 -9.55 12.44 -0.64
N ASN A 72 -9.51 12.93 0.60
CA ASN A 72 -9.22 14.33 0.93
C ASN A 72 -7.77 14.56 1.42
N GLY A 73 -6.96 13.50 1.52
CA GLY A 73 -5.57 13.58 1.94
C GLY A 73 -5.39 13.84 3.43
N ASP A 74 -6.34 13.44 4.28
CA ASP A 74 -6.32 13.72 5.72
C ASP A 74 -5.76 12.57 6.57
N GLY A 75 -5.34 11.47 5.93
CA GLY A 75 -4.78 10.32 6.59
C GLY A 75 -5.78 9.24 7.01
N VAL A 76 -7.06 9.39 6.69
CA VAL A 76 -8.13 8.42 6.99
C VAL A 76 -8.75 7.92 5.70
N ILE A 77 -9.05 6.62 5.67
CA ILE A 77 -9.65 5.96 4.50
C ILE A 77 -11.13 6.26 4.42
N ASP A 78 -11.52 6.97 3.37
CA ASP A 78 -12.90 7.32 3.06
C ASP A 78 -13.59 6.23 2.22
N LEU A 79 -14.92 6.27 2.21
CA LEU A 79 -15.73 5.49 1.28
C LEU A 79 -16.14 6.36 0.10
N ILE A 80 -15.74 5.94 -1.09
CA ILE A 80 -16.09 6.58 -2.36
C ILE A 80 -17.08 5.69 -3.09
N GLY A 81 -18.20 6.29 -3.53
CA GLY A 81 -19.22 5.65 -4.34
C GLY A 81 -19.50 6.46 -5.61
N ILE A 82 -19.39 5.80 -6.76
CA ILE A 82 -19.73 6.36 -8.06
C ILE A 82 -21.08 5.80 -8.48
N LYS A 83 -22.11 6.63 -8.46
CA LYS A 83 -23.44 6.26 -8.92
C LYS A 83 -23.49 6.45 -10.43
N LYS A 84 -23.57 5.34 -11.16
CA LYS A 84 -23.47 5.33 -12.62
C LYS A 84 -24.73 5.87 -13.29
N ASN A 85 -25.91 5.45 -12.84
CA ASN A 85 -27.19 5.79 -13.46
C ASN A 85 -28.33 5.84 -12.44
N GLN A 86 -29.52 6.23 -12.91
CA GLN A 86 -30.70 6.47 -12.05
C GLN A 86 -30.39 7.53 -10.98
N THR A 87 -29.65 8.54 -11.41
CA THR A 87 -29.10 9.62 -10.59
C THR A 87 -30.11 10.76 -10.44
N GLY A 88 -29.92 11.57 -9.40
CA GLY A 88 -30.73 12.77 -9.19
C GLY A 88 -30.36 13.88 -10.17
N THR A 89 -29.09 13.94 -10.54
CA THR A 89 -28.49 14.94 -11.43
C THR A 89 -28.56 14.61 -12.92
N LYS A 90 -28.98 13.38 -13.28
CA LYS A 90 -28.94 12.87 -14.67
C LYS A 90 -27.53 12.82 -15.27
N SER A 91 -26.55 12.69 -14.39
CA SER A 91 -25.14 12.50 -14.71
C SER A 91 -24.54 11.48 -13.75
N THR A 92 -23.36 10.94 -14.05
CA THR A 92 -22.63 10.11 -13.08
C THR A 92 -22.37 10.94 -11.82
N GLU A 93 -22.72 10.43 -10.63
CA GLU A 93 -22.57 11.14 -9.35
C GLU A 93 -21.41 10.57 -8.54
N LEU A 94 -20.58 11.46 -7.98
CA LEU A 94 -19.54 11.15 -7.01
C LEU A 94 -20.09 11.37 -5.59
N HIS A 95 -20.04 10.33 -4.77
CA HIS A 95 -20.43 10.32 -3.37
C HIS A 95 -19.23 9.94 -2.51
N VAL A 96 -18.87 10.77 -1.54
CA VAL A 96 -17.74 10.52 -0.64
C VAL A 96 -18.22 10.63 0.81
N TYR A 97 -17.85 9.66 1.63
CA TYR A 97 -18.18 9.61 3.07
C TYR A 97 -16.90 9.51 3.89
N ASP A 98 -16.81 10.32 4.94
CA ASP A 98 -15.65 10.39 5.82
C ASP A 98 -15.41 9.04 6.50
N GLY A 99 -14.20 8.51 6.43
CA GLY A 99 -13.83 7.29 7.13
C GLY A 99 -14.02 7.36 8.65
N ARG A 100 -13.96 8.56 9.25
CA ARG A 100 -14.24 8.79 10.68
C ARG A 100 -15.73 8.68 11.00
N ASN A 101 -16.59 9.01 10.05
CA ASN A 101 -18.03 8.94 10.19
C ASN A 101 -18.72 8.68 8.85
N LEU A 102 -18.86 7.40 8.52
CA LEU A 102 -19.47 6.95 7.28
C LEU A 102 -20.96 7.31 7.15
N GLN A 103 -21.59 7.86 8.19
CA GLN A 103 -22.99 8.31 8.16
C GLN A 103 -23.14 9.72 7.57
N THR A 104 -22.06 10.48 7.41
CA THR A 104 -22.12 11.85 6.89
C THR A 104 -21.30 11.97 5.62
N PRO A 105 -21.91 12.33 4.48
CA PRO A 105 -21.16 12.55 3.25
C PRO A 105 -20.30 13.81 3.38
N ILE A 106 -19.05 13.73 2.92
CA ILE A 106 -18.17 14.88 2.70
C ILE A 106 -18.54 15.58 1.39
N LEU A 107 -18.92 14.79 0.37
CA LEU A 107 -19.28 15.29 -0.95
C LEU A 107 -20.36 14.42 -1.58
N GLN A 108 -21.34 15.07 -2.20
CA GLN A 108 -22.26 14.44 -3.14
C GLN A 108 -22.49 15.41 -4.29
N THR A 109 -21.99 15.07 -5.47
CA THR A 109 -22.08 15.96 -6.64
C THR A 109 -22.29 15.16 -7.92
N GLY A 110 -23.07 15.72 -8.84
CA GLY A 110 -23.06 15.27 -10.23
C GLY A 110 -21.75 15.67 -10.90
N THR A 111 -21.35 14.91 -11.90
CA THR A 111 -20.20 15.21 -12.74
C THR A 111 -20.65 15.70 -14.12
N GLU A 112 -19.72 16.19 -14.93
CA GLU A 112 -19.95 16.48 -16.36
C GLU A 112 -19.89 15.21 -17.24
N LEU A 113 -19.97 14.02 -16.64
CA LEU A 113 -20.12 12.75 -17.33
C LEU A 113 -21.60 12.36 -17.34
N HIS A 114 -22.15 12.01 -18.50
CA HIS A 114 -23.51 11.46 -18.58
C HIS A 114 -23.65 10.21 -17.70
N GLU A 115 -24.88 9.79 -17.43
CA GLU A 115 -25.12 8.52 -16.74
C GLU A 115 -24.44 7.37 -17.50
N THR A 116 -23.72 6.52 -16.77
CA THR A 116 -22.89 5.44 -17.29
C THR A 116 -23.51 4.06 -17.07
N ASP A 117 -22.96 3.06 -17.76
CA ASP A 117 -23.43 1.67 -17.74
C ASP A 117 -22.26 0.67 -17.57
N ALA A 118 -22.40 -0.55 -18.09
CA ALA A 118 -21.36 -1.58 -18.02
C ALA A 118 -20.17 -1.34 -18.97
N ASN A 119 -20.28 -0.40 -19.91
CA ASN A 119 -19.18 0.03 -20.79
C ASN A 119 -18.15 0.90 -20.06
N TYR A 120 -18.43 1.33 -18.83
CA TYR A 120 -17.54 2.16 -18.05
C TYR A 120 -16.85 1.38 -16.93
N ASP A 121 -15.55 1.62 -16.77
CA ASP A 121 -14.80 1.31 -15.55
C ASP A 121 -14.41 2.63 -14.86
N PHE A 122 -14.03 2.55 -13.59
CA PHE A 122 -13.67 3.72 -12.80
C PHE A 122 -12.40 3.49 -12.00
N ASP A 123 -11.71 4.58 -11.71
CA ASP A 123 -10.62 4.63 -10.74
C ASP A 123 -10.56 6.03 -10.10
N MET A 124 -9.68 6.20 -9.13
CA MET A 124 -9.46 7.48 -8.44
C MET A 124 -7.96 7.80 -8.46
N ALA A 125 -7.61 8.98 -8.93
CA ALA A 125 -6.24 9.48 -8.97
C ALA A 125 -6.24 10.99 -8.79
N ASP A 126 -5.30 11.56 -8.04
CA ASP A 126 -5.15 13.02 -8.00
C ASP A 126 -4.38 13.49 -9.23
N TRP A 127 -5.14 13.85 -10.26
CA TRP A 127 -4.64 14.20 -11.59
C TRP A 127 -4.16 15.65 -11.65
N ASN A 128 -4.81 16.56 -10.92
CA ASN A 128 -4.46 17.98 -10.91
C ASN A 128 -3.49 18.37 -9.77
N HIS A 129 -3.04 17.40 -8.98
CA HIS A 129 -2.15 17.56 -7.83
C HIS A 129 -2.73 18.48 -6.74
N ASP A 130 -4.05 18.56 -6.60
CA ASP A 130 -4.71 19.44 -5.62
C ASP A 130 -4.86 18.83 -4.22
N GLY A 131 -4.42 17.57 -4.06
CA GLY A 131 -4.48 16.85 -2.80
C GLY A 131 -5.79 16.09 -2.58
N THR A 132 -6.76 16.22 -3.48
CA THR A 132 -7.96 15.40 -3.52
C THR A 132 -7.94 14.46 -4.72
N LEU A 133 -8.40 13.22 -4.53
CA LEU A 133 -8.51 12.29 -5.65
C LEU A 133 -9.60 12.72 -6.63
N ASP A 134 -9.25 12.80 -7.91
CA ASP A 134 -10.17 13.04 -9.02
C ASP A 134 -10.80 11.72 -9.51
N LEU A 135 -12.00 11.81 -10.06
CA LEU A 135 -12.70 10.67 -10.66
C LEU A 135 -12.10 10.39 -12.04
N VAL A 136 -11.61 9.18 -12.24
CA VAL A 136 -11.23 8.65 -13.54
C VAL A 136 -12.34 7.73 -14.04
N ALA A 137 -12.84 8.00 -15.24
CA ALA A 137 -13.83 7.17 -15.92
C ALA A 137 -13.24 6.68 -17.25
N PHE A 138 -13.23 5.37 -17.42
CA PHE A 138 -12.77 4.73 -18.63
C PHE A 138 -13.96 4.33 -19.49
N SER A 139 -14.10 4.90 -20.68
CA SER A 139 -15.07 4.39 -21.67
C SER A 139 -14.40 3.25 -22.43
N LYS A 140 -14.82 2.01 -22.19
CA LYS A 140 -14.15 0.82 -22.74
C LYS A 140 -14.31 0.69 -24.24
N ASN A 141 -15.45 1.12 -24.76
CA ASN A 141 -15.73 1.24 -26.18
C ASN A 141 -16.34 2.62 -26.45
N GLY A 142 -15.47 3.64 -26.51
CA GLY A 142 -15.88 5.02 -26.73
C GLY A 142 -16.24 5.34 -28.17
N GLU A 143 -16.68 6.58 -28.41
CA GLU A 143 -17.06 7.07 -29.75
C GLU A 143 -15.89 7.00 -30.74
N SER A 144 -14.67 7.11 -30.22
CA SER A 144 -13.43 6.95 -30.98
C SER A 144 -13.13 5.52 -31.44
N GLN A 145 -13.98 4.54 -31.12
CA GLN A 145 -13.72 3.10 -31.32
C GLN A 145 -12.41 2.66 -30.66
N SER A 146 -12.13 3.22 -29.49
CA SER A 146 -10.99 2.90 -28.65
C SER A 146 -11.39 3.00 -27.18
N THR A 147 -10.51 2.56 -26.28
CA THR A 147 -10.68 2.88 -24.86
C THR A 147 -10.35 4.37 -24.67
N GLU A 148 -11.20 5.10 -23.95
CA GLU A 148 -11.03 6.54 -23.67
C GLU A 148 -10.87 6.78 -22.17
N VAL A 149 -10.07 7.78 -21.81
CA VAL A 149 -9.86 8.22 -20.43
C VAL A 149 -10.50 9.58 -20.25
N HIS A 150 -11.43 9.68 -19.31
CA HIS A 150 -12.10 10.91 -18.91
C HIS A 150 -11.83 11.17 -17.43
N ILE A 151 -11.44 12.39 -17.06
CA ILE A 151 -11.10 12.74 -15.68
C ILE A 151 -11.94 13.93 -15.24
N PHE A 152 -12.51 13.83 -14.05
CA PHE A 152 -13.41 14.82 -13.46
C PHE A 152 -12.90 15.22 -12.09
N ASN A 153 -12.85 16.52 -11.83
CA ASN A 153 -12.34 17.08 -10.59
C ASN A 153 -13.11 16.49 -9.40
N GLY A 154 -12.36 15.94 -8.45
CA GLY A 154 -12.93 15.27 -7.29
C GLY A 154 -13.84 16.18 -6.48
N ARG A 155 -13.55 17.49 -6.39
CA ARG A 155 -14.26 18.42 -5.50
C ARG A 155 -15.55 18.99 -6.09
N ASN A 156 -15.68 19.04 -7.41
CA ASN A 156 -16.80 19.74 -8.06
C ASN A 156 -17.36 19.03 -9.32
N GLY A 157 -16.80 17.89 -9.72
CA GLY A 157 -17.30 17.07 -10.82
C GLY A 157 -17.05 17.65 -12.22
N LYS A 158 -16.32 18.76 -12.36
CA LYS A 158 -16.00 19.36 -13.67
C LYS A 158 -14.98 18.53 -14.42
N ARG A 159 -15.12 18.42 -15.75
CA ARG A 159 -14.16 17.70 -16.58
C ARG A 159 -12.82 18.41 -16.60
N LEU A 160 -11.76 17.67 -16.26
CA LEU A 160 -10.37 18.11 -16.30
C LEU A 160 -9.66 17.61 -17.56
N TYR A 161 -10.03 16.41 -18.03
CA TYR A 161 -9.32 15.73 -19.12
C TYR A 161 -10.26 14.77 -19.86
N SER A 162 -10.06 14.60 -21.17
CA SER A 162 -10.85 13.68 -22.00
C SER A 162 -10.15 13.38 -23.33
N HIS A 163 -9.56 12.19 -23.45
CA HIS A 163 -8.86 11.78 -24.67
C HIS A 163 -9.07 10.28 -24.96
N ALA A 164 -9.17 9.96 -26.25
CA ALA A 164 -9.06 8.60 -26.76
C ALA A 164 -7.63 8.11 -26.62
N THR A 165 -7.42 6.84 -26.28
CA THR A 165 -6.08 6.26 -26.10
C THR A 165 -5.62 5.51 -27.36
N ALA A 166 -4.45 4.87 -27.33
CA ALA A 166 -4.06 3.89 -28.36
C ALA A 166 -4.54 2.46 -28.05
N LEU A 167 -5.14 2.25 -26.87
CA LEU A 167 -5.72 0.96 -26.51
C LEU A 167 -7.03 0.75 -27.28
N HIS A 168 -7.13 -0.39 -27.96
CA HIS A 168 -8.34 -0.82 -28.65
C HIS A 168 -9.56 -0.89 -27.70
N PRO A 169 -10.78 -1.02 -28.23
CA PRO A 169 -11.96 -1.23 -27.38
C PRO A 169 -11.76 -2.43 -26.46
N THR A 170 -11.98 -2.23 -25.17
CA THR A 170 -11.77 -3.25 -24.15
C THR A 170 -13.09 -3.90 -23.71
N GLY A 171 -13.03 -5.16 -23.28
CA GLY A 171 -14.18 -5.91 -22.82
C GLY A 171 -14.30 -6.03 -21.30
N LEU A 172 -15.15 -6.96 -20.85
CA LEU A 172 -15.30 -7.34 -19.44
C LEU A 172 -14.07 -8.08 -18.88
N ASP A 173 -13.22 -8.58 -19.77
CA ASP A 173 -11.92 -9.19 -19.51
C ASP A 173 -10.81 -8.17 -19.18
N PHE A 174 -11.08 -6.87 -19.31
CA PHE A 174 -10.13 -5.84 -18.92
C PHE A 174 -10.46 -5.20 -17.57
N ARG A 175 -9.41 -4.92 -16.80
CA ARG A 175 -9.41 -3.99 -15.66
C ARG A 175 -8.49 -2.82 -16.00
N LEU A 176 -8.97 -1.60 -15.77
CA LEU A 176 -8.28 -0.37 -16.14
C LEU A 176 -7.93 0.43 -14.89
N PHE A 177 -6.72 0.97 -14.86
CA PHE A 177 -6.18 1.74 -13.74
C PHE A 177 -5.42 2.95 -14.26
N LEU A 178 -5.35 4.00 -13.45
CA LEU A 178 -4.54 5.18 -13.74
C LEU A 178 -3.50 5.38 -12.64
N LYS A 179 -2.23 5.12 -12.95
CA LYS A 179 -1.11 5.20 -12.00
C LYS A 179 0.18 5.50 -12.74
N ASP A 180 1.07 6.29 -12.14
CA ASP A 180 2.41 6.54 -12.67
C ASP A 180 3.24 5.24 -12.63
N TRP A 181 3.37 4.56 -13.78
CA TRP A 181 4.00 3.25 -13.87
C TRP A 181 5.52 3.38 -14.06
N ASN A 182 5.95 4.43 -14.75
CA ASN A 182 7.36 4.66 -15.11
C ASN A 182 8.05 5.73 -14.23
N HIS A 183 7.34 6.31 -13.27
CA HIS A 183 7.82 7.33 -12.33
C HIS A 183 8.23 8.63 -13.01
N ASP A 184 7.52 9.02 -14.09
CA ASP A 184 7.75 10.28 -14.79
C ASP A 184 6.93 11.46 -14.23
N GLY A 185 6.10 11.21 -13.22
CA GLY A 185 5.24 12.19 -12.56
C GLY A 185 3.87 12.34 -13.22
N THR A 186 3.64 11.72 -14.38
CA THR A 186 2.34 11.71 -15.08
C THR A 186 1.69 10.34 -14.94
N PRO A 187 0.43 10.25 -14.48
CA PRO A 187 -0.24 8.95 -14.40
C PRO A 187 -0.40 8.27 -15.77
N ASP A 188 -0.03 6.99 -15.84
CA ASP A 188 -0.14 6.16 -17.03
C ASP A 188 -1.42 5.31 -17.03
N LEU A 189 -1.91 4.94 -18.21
CA LEU A 189 -3.02 3.99 -18.35
C LEU A 189 -2.47 2.57 -18.26
N ILE A 190 -2.89 1.83 -17.25
CA ILE A 190 -2.60 0.40 -17.09
C ILE A 190 -3.87 -0.40 -17.38
N ALA A 191 -3.76 -1.31 -18.34
CA ALA A 191 -4.82 -2.21 -18.75
C ALA A 191 -4.40 -3.66 -18.53
N LEU A 192 -5.08 -4.34 -17.62
CA LEU A 192 -4.91 -5.77 -17.36
C LEU A 192 -5.95 -6.57 -18.13
N ASN A 193 -5.52 -7.32 -19.14
CA ASN A 193 -6.34 -8.35 -19.76
C ASN A 193 -6.29 -9.62 -18.90
N THR A 194 -7.41 -9.97 -18.28
CA THR A 194 -7.47 -11.02 -17.29
C THR A 194 -7.84 -12.39 -17.85
N LEU A 195 -8.34 -12.45 -19.09
CA LEU A 195 -8.80 -13.70 -19.73
C LEU A 195 -8.16 -13.93 -21.10
N SER A 196 -6.98 -13.38 -21.38
CA SER A 196 -6.34 -13.46 -22.69
C SER A 196 -6.26 -14.90 -23.19
N GLY A 197 -7.18 -15.25 -24.10
CA GLY A 197 -7.40 -16.62 -24.59
C GLY A 197 -6.21 -17.21 -25.35
N HIS A 198 -5.21 -16.37 -25.66
CA HIS A 198 -4.01 -16.75 -26.39
C HIS A 198 -2.81 -17.05 -25.49
N SER A 199 -2.76 -16.53 -24.25
CA SER A 199 -1.53 -16.55 -23.44
C SER A 199 -1.53 -17.49 -22.25
N LYS A 200 -2.69 -18.06 -21.86
CA LYS A 200 -2.83 -18.86 -20.62
C LYS A 200 -2.28 -18.12 -19.38
N SER A 201 -2.28 -16.79 -19.43
CA SER A 201 -1.87 -15.87 -18.38
C SER A 201 -2.70 -14.61 -18.49
N THR A 202 -2.68 -13.78 -17.47
CA THR A 202 -3.07 -12.38 -17.63
C THR A 202 -2.01 -11.62 -18.43
N GLU A 203 -2.38 -10.50 -19.05
CA GLU A 203 -1.49 -9.62 -19.80
C GLU A 203 -1.64 -8.18 -19.32
N ILE A 204 -0.51 -7.50 -19.16
CA ILE A 204 -0.47 -6.08 -18.81
C ILE A 204 -0.08 -5.25 -20.03
N HIS A 205 -0.86 -4.20 -20.28
CA HIS A 205 -0.60 -3.20 -21.29
C HIS A 205 -0.52 -1.84 -20.61
N VAL A 206 0.59 -1.13 -20.77
CA VAL A 206 0.78 0.20 -20.17
C VAL A 206 0.95 1.21 -21.29
N TYR A 207 0.24 2.34 -21.21
CA TYR A 207 0.32 3.46 -22.15
C TYR A 207 0.65 4.74 -21.38
N SER A 208 1.63 5.49 -21.88
CA SER A 208 2.16 6.66 -21.20
C SER A 208 1.12 7.77 -21.11
N GLY A 209 0.97 8.36 -19.92
CA GLY A 209 0.19 9.59 -19.76
C GLY A 209 0.74 10.75 -20.59
N ILE A 210 2.06 10.78 -20.80
CA ILE A 210 2.71 11.73 -21.69
C ILE A 210 2.33 11.43 -23.15
N GLY A 211 1.62 12.38 -23.76
CA GLY A 211 1.13 12.24 -25.14
C GLY A 211 -0.19 11.47 -25.23
N ASP A 212 -1.10 11.72 -24.31
CA ASP A 212 -2.50 11.29 -24.32
C ASP A 212 -2.71 9.77 -24.48
N PHE A 213 -1.89 8.97 -23.79
CA PHE A 213 -1.98 7.50 -23.82
C PHE A 213 -1.80 6.91 -25.22
N LYS A 214 -1.09 7.61 -26.11
CA LYS A 214 -0.79 7.12 -27.47
C LYS A 214 0.48 6.29 -27.56
N ASN A 215 1.38 6.44 -26.60
CA ASN A 215 2.65 5.73 -26.57
C ASN A 215 2.55 4.50 -25.64
N ARG A 216 2.71 3.29 -26.18
CA ARG A 216 2.72 2.07 -25.37
C ARG A 216 4.08 1.90 -24.68
N LEU A 217 4.06 1.79 -23.36
CA LEU A 217 5.23 1.53 -22.50
C LEU A 217 5.51 0.03 -22.31
N MET A 218 4.46 -0.79 -22.15
CA MET A 218 4.59 -2.22 -21.83
C MET A 218 3.49 -3.08 -22.46
N GLY A 219 3.79 -4.36 -22.64
CA GLY A 219 2.93 -5.31 -23.32
C GLY A 219 3.23 -6.77 -23.03
N ASN A 220 3.27 -7.16 -21.76
CA ASN A 220 3.85 -8.43 -21.34
C ASN A 220 2.79 -9.35 -20.73
N LYS A 221 3.07 -10.65 -20.76
CA LYS A 221 2.35 -11.62 -19.95
C LYS A 221 2.74 -11.42 -18.49
N THR A 222 1.84 -11.71 -17.57
CA THR A 222 2.23 -11.79 -16.16
C THR A 222 2.38 -13.25 -15.73
N VAL A 223 3.01 -13.47 -14.57
CA VAL A 223 3.13 -14.77 -13.92
C VAL A 223 1.78 -15.34 -13.46
N LEU A 224 0.74 -14.49 -13.39
CA LEU A 224 -0.60 -14.91 -12.99
C LEU A 224 -1.33 -15.56 -14.16
N HIS A 225 -1.88 -16.75 -13.90
CA HIS A 225 -2.78 -17.47 -14.79
C HIS A 225 -4.04 -16.65 -15.12
N PRO A 226 -4.88 -17.06 -16.10
CA PRO A 226 -6.10 -16.34 -16.42
C PRO A 226 -6.96 -16.21 -15.16
N ALA A 227 -7.43 -15.00 -14.91
CA ALA A 227 -7.99 -14.56 -13.64
C ALA A 227 -9.33 -13.88 -13.91
N GLY A 228 -10.40 -14.66 -13.86
CA GLY A 228 -11.75 -14.19 -14.19
C GLY A 228 -12.36 -13.32 -13.11
N GLN A 229 -13.68 -13.44 -12.95
CA GLN A 229 -14.45 -12.68 -11.97
C GLN A 229 -14.14 -13.05 -10.51
N GLU A 230 -13.43 -14.15 -10.30
CA GLU A 230 -12.89 -14.57 -9.02
C GLU A 230 -11.77 -13.68 -8.50
N PHE A 231 -11.15 -12.88 -9.36
CA PHE A 231 -10.14 -11.92 -8.94
C PHE A 231 -10.69 -10.48 -8.91
N ALA A 232 -10.33 -9.76 -7.86
CA ALA A 232 -10.23 -8.30 -7.88
C ALA A 232 -8.77 -7.90 -8.08
N PHE A 233 -8.54 -6.71 -8.62
CA PHE A 233 -7.22 -6.21 -8.93
C PHE A 233 -7.03 -4.81 -8.38
N SER A 234 -5.80 -4.49 -8.01
CA SER A 234 -5.35 -3.14 -7.69
C SER A 234 -3.90 -2.97 -8.11
N ILE A 235 -3.48 -1.72 -8.27
CA ILE A 235 -2.18 -1.33 -8.80
C ILE A 235 -1.57 -0.31 -7.85
N THR A 236 -0.52 -0.70 -7.14
CA THR A 236 0.17 0.18 -6.20
C THR A 236 1.56 -0.35 -5.85
N ASP A 237 2.41 0.49 -5.26
CA ASP A 237 3.74 0.08 -4.80
C ASP A 237 3.62 -0.72 -3.50
N TRP A 238 3.75 -2.05 -3.60
CA TRP A 238 3.47 -2.93 -2.47
C TRP A 238 4.65 -3.06 -1.52
N ASN A 239 5.87 -3.05 -2.05
CA ASN A 239 7.11 -3.24 -1.30
C ASN A 239 7.89 -1.94 -1.04
N ALA A 240 7.34 -0.79 -1.44
CA ALA A 240 7.98 0.52 -1.41
C ALA A 240 9.34 0.55 -2.10
N ASP A 241 9.44 -0.12 -3.25
CA ASP A 241 10.63 -0.06 -4.09
C ASP A 241 10.57 1.06 -5.14
N ASP A 242 9.64 2.00 -4.96
CA ASP A 242 9.27 3.06 -5.89
C ASP A 242 8.95 2.47 -7.26
N ARG A 243 8.25 1.33 -7.28
CA ARG A 243 7.66 0.74 -8.48
C ARG A 243 6.25 0.25 -8.21
N THR A 244 5.41 0.52 -9.19
CA THR A 244 4.04 0.07 -9.17
C THR A 244 3.94 -1.46 -9.38
N ASP A 245 3.34 -2.17 -8.42
CA ASP A 245 3.09 -3.62 -8.46
C ASP A 245 1.64 -3.95 -8.85
N ILE A 246 1.38 -5.23 -9.16
CA ILE A 246 0.03 -5.73 -9.44
C ILE A 246 -0.45 -6.60 -8.29
N ILE A 247 -1.57 -6.23 -7.67
CA ILE A 247 -2.17 -6.97 -6.57
C ILE A 247 -3.41 -7.68 -7.10
N ALA A 248 -3.37 -9.01 -7.10
CA ALA A 248 -4.48 -9.88 -7.48
C ALA A 248 -5.09 -10.51 -6.22
N ILE A 249 -6.36 -10.21 -5.97
CA ILE A 249 -7.10 -10.66 -4.78
C ILE A 249 -8.10 -11.73 -5.24
N LYS A 250 -7.81 -13.00 -4.96
CA LYS A 250 -8.69 -14.11 -5.27
C LYS A 250 -9.78 -14.23 -4.22
N LYS A 251 -11.00 -13.88 -4.60
CA LYS A 251 -12.17 -13.75 -3.74
C LYS A 251 -12.84 -15.08 -3.44
N TRP A 252 -12.88 -15.98 -4.42
CA TRP A 252 -13.58 -17.26 -4.35
C TRP A 252 -12.88 -18.32 -5.20
N GLY A 253 -13.26 -19.60 -5.05
CA GLY A 253 -12.56 -20.70 -5.72
C GLY A 253 -11.09 -20.82 -5.29
N THR A 254 -10.78 -20.33 -4.10
CA THR A 254 -9.45 -20.27 -3.46
C THR A 254 -9.03 -21.66 -2.99
N GLY A 255 -7.74 -22.00 -3.08
CA GLY A 255 -7.22 -23.28 -2.60
C GLY A 255 -7.17 -23.39 -1.06
N THR A 256 -7.18 -22.24 -0.38
CA THR A 256 -7.04 -22.15 1.09
C THR A 256 -8.37 -22.05 1.84
N SER A 257 -9.50 -21.90 1.15
CA SER A 257 -10.82 -21.53 1.71
C SER A 257 -10.89 -20.13 2.33
N PHE A 258 -9.86 -19.31 2.12
CA PHE A 258 -9.80 -17.89 2.51
C PHE A 258 -9.53 -17.05 1.28
N VAL A 259 -9.87 -15.76 1.30
CA VAL A 259 -9.46 -14.81 0.26
C VAL A 259 -7.94 -14.82 0.17
N GLU A 260 -7.39 -15.01 -1.04
CA GLU A 260 -5.95 -15.09 -1.30
C GLU A 260 -5.46 -13.80 -1.96
N ILE A 261 -4.24 -13.38 -1.62
CA ILE A 261 -3.57 -12.21 -2.17
C ILE A 261 -2.30 -12.68 -2.86
N HIS A 262 -2.18 -12.32 -4.12
CA HIS A 262 -1.02 -12.57 -4.97
C HIS A 262 -0.50 -11.23 -5.47
N VAL A 263 0.71 -10.86 -5.05
CA VAL A 263 1.36 -9.61 -5.46
C VAL A 263 2.42 -9.96 -6.48
N ILE A 264 2.31 -9.40 -7.67
CA ILE A 264 3.23 -9.58 -8.79
C ILE A 264 4.15 -8.36 -8.83
N ASN A 265 5.46 -8.60 -8.88
CA ASN A 265 6.45 -7.54 -8.90
C ASN A 265 6.39 -6.74 -10.22
N GLY A 266 6.18 -5.42 -10.14
CA GLY A 266 6.13 -4.52 -11.31
C GLY A 266 7.41 -4.48 -12.14
N ARG A 267 8.57 -4.74 -11.53
CA ARG A 267 9.86 -4.85 -12.22
C ARG A 267 9.92 -6.04 -13.17
N ASN A 268 9.34 -7.17 -12.79
CA ASN A 268 9.47 -8.45 -13.47
C ASN A 268 8.13 -9.22 -13.47
N VAL A 269 7.12 -8.62 -14.10
CA VAL A 269 5.73 -9.11 -14.06
C VAL A 269 5.57 -10.56 -14.57
N GLU A 270 6.45 -11.02 -15.45
CA GLU A 270 6.37 -12.33 -16.11
C GLU A 270 6.64 -13.52 -15.19
N ASN A 271 7.45 -13.37 -14.14
CA ASN A 271 7.99 -14.52 -13.40
C ASN A 271 8.14 -14.33 -11.88
N ASN A 272 7.68 -13.22 -11.30
CA ASN A 272 7.96 -12.92 -9.91
C ASN A 272 6.71 -12.53 -9.10
N PHE A 273 6.36 -13.36 -8.12
CA PHE A 273 5.44 -12.98 -7.06
C PHE A 273 6.22 -12.46 -5.84
N LEU A 274 5.92 -11.25 -5.39
CA LEU A 274 6.40 -10.71 -4.11
C LEU A 274 5.73 -11.39 -2.92
N VAL A 275 4.43 -11.66 -3.04
CA VAL A 275 3.62 -12.24 -1.97
C VAL A 275 2.62 -13.22 -2.59
N GLN A 276 2.44 -14.36 -1.94
CA GLN A 276 1.29 -15.24 -2.14
C GLN A 276 0.85 -15.73 -0.77
N THR A 277 -0.28 -15.21 -0.28
CA THR A 277 -0.76 -15.51 1.06
C THR A 277 -2.28 -15.55 1.12
N LYS A 278 -2.82 -16.18 2.15
CA LYS A 278 -4.23 -16.05 2.49
C LYS A 278 -4.45 -14.91 3.48
N THR A 279 -5.65 -14.35 3.46
CA THR A 279 -6.17 -13.48 4.52
C THR A 279 -6.90 -14.31 5.58
N GLU A 280 -7.39 -13.66 6.62
CA GLU A 280 -8.31 -14.25 7.60
C GLU A 280 -9.78 -14.20 7.15
N LEU A 281 -10.08 -13.49 6.06
CA LEU A 281 -11.42 -13.46 5.49
C LEU A 281 -11.68 -14.77 4.75
N SER A 282 -12.70 -15.52 5.17
CA SER A 282 -13.15 -16.72 4.46
C SER A 282 -13.46 -16.40 3.01
N ALA A 283 -13.19 -17.36 2.13
CA ALA A 283 -13.51 -17.25 0.72
C ALA A 283 -14.99 -16.89 0.54
N ILE A 284 -15.26 -15.98 -0.38
CA ILE A 284 -16.59 -15.47 -0.62
C ILE A 284 -17.41 -16.56 -1.31
N PRO A 285 -18.58 -16.92 -0.78
CA PRO A 285 -19.47 -17.88 -1.45
C PRO A 285 -19.81 -17.40 -2.87
N SER A 286 -19.85 -18.32 -3.85
CA SER A 286 -20.08 -17.99 -5.26
C SER A 286 -21.41 -17.26 -5.50
N ASN A 287 -22.41 -17.46 -4.64
CA ASN A 287 -23.71 -16.78 -4.69
C ASN A 287 -23.71 -15.37 -4.07
N ARG A 288 -22.58 -14.88 -3.56
CA ARG A 288 -22.42 -13.57 -2.90
C ARG A 288 -21.28 -12.74 -3.45
N VAL A 289 -20.71 -13.14 -4.60
CA VAL A 289 -19.50 -12.51 -5.16
C VAL A 289 -19.70 -11.06 -5.59
N GLU A 290 -20.94 -10.68 -5.93
CA GLU A 290 -21.32 -9.31 -6.27
C GLU A 290 -21.51 -8.43 -5.03
N ASP A 291 -21.65 -9.04 -3.85
CA ASP A 291 -21.78 -8.30 -2.60
C ASP A 291 -20.45 -7.71 -2.14
N PHE A 292 -19.32 -8.10 -2.72
CA PHE A 292 -18.00 -7.65 -2.28
C PHE A 292 -17.19 -7.03 -3.40
N THR A 293 -16.60 -5.88 -3.10
CA THR A 293 -15.49 -5.31 -3.86
C THR A 293 -14.27 -5.15 -2.97
N PHE A 294 -13.09 -4.97 -3.55
CA PHE A 294 -11.85 -4.81 -2.82
C PHE A 294 -11.10 -3.59 -3.33
N SER A 295 -10.41 -2.90 -2.43
CA SER A 295 -9.46 -1.83 -2.70
C SER A 295 -8.15 -2.17 -2.00
N VAL A 296 -7.04 -1.74 -2.56
CA VAL A 296 -5.75 -1.79 -1.86
C VAL A 296 -5.37 -0.34 -1.62
N VAL A 297 -5.06 -0.01 -0.37
CA VAL A 297 -4.64 1.33 0.01
C VAL A 297 -3.24 1.27 0.55
N ASP A 298 -2.36 2.09 -0.01
CA ASP A 298 -0.95 2.19 0.37
C ASP A 298 -0.59 3.64 0.73
N SER A 299 0.69 3.88 1.03
CA SER A 299 1.17 5.22 1.34
C SER A 299 1.16 6.18 0.16
N SER A 300 1.18 5.71 -1.09
CA SER A 300 1.09 6.61 -2.24
C SER A 300 -0.32 7.19 -2.44
N GLU A 301 -1.36 6.45 -2.05
CA GLU A 301 -2.73 6.96 -1.96
C GLU A 301 -2.99 7.77 -0.67
N CYS A 302 -2.13 7.69 0.36
CA CYS A 302 -2.25 8.48 1.61
C CYS A 302 -1.13 9.53 1.81
N ARG A 303 -1.39 10.78 1.42
CA ARG A 303 -0.37 11.86 1.39
C ARG A 303 0.03 12.46 2.72
N ASN A 304 -0.86 12.48 3.72
CA ASN A 304 -0.59 13.06 5.05
C ASN A 304 -0.63 12.04 6.19
N CYS A 305 -0.43 10.76 5.89
CA CYS A 305 -0.15 9.74 6.89
C CYS A 305 1.24 9.95 7.54
N LYS A 306 1.44 11.10 8.22
CA LYS A 306 2.71 11.47 8.88
C LYS A 306 3.04 10.65 10.11
N GLU A 307 2.13 9.80 10.58
CA GLU A 307 2.44 8.67 11.45
C GLU A 307 1.53 7.50 11.03
N LYS A 308 2.15 6.45 10.50
CA LYS A 308 1.51 5.24 9.97
C LYS A 308 0.70 4.46 11.00
N SER A 309 0.80 4.81 12.29
CA SER A 309 -0.08 4.29 13.32
C SER A 309 -1.53 4.71 13.06
N ARG A 310 -1.83 5.90 12.50
CA ARG A 310 -3.22 6.36 12.31
C ARG A 310 -4.03 5.63 11.24
N LEU A 311 -3.40 5.20 10.15
CA LEU A 311 -4.05 4.42 9.09
C LEU A 311 -4.68 3.13 9.64
N VAL A 312 -3.98 2.52 10.61
CA VAL A 312 -4.42 1.33 11.33
C VAL A 312 -5.22 1.73 12.57
N ASP A 313 -4.75 2.62 13.45
CA ASP A 313 -5.40 3.00 14.71
C ASP A 313 -6.78 3.65 14.52
N HIS A 314 -6.98 4.48 13.49
CA HIS A 314 -8.30 5.09 13.21
C HIS A 314 -9.23 4.09 12.53
N VAL A 315 -8.66 3.19 11.74
CA VAL A 315 -9.38 2.01 11.24
C VAL A 315 -9.66 0.99 12.36
N LEU A 316 -8.93 0.97 13.46
CA LEU A 316 -9.05 -0.09 14.48
C LEU A 316 -9.73 0.35 15.77
N ASN A 317 -10.38 1.52 15.77
CA ASN A 317 -10.88 2.21 16.96
C ASN A 317 -12.11 1.52 17.60
N ASP A 318 -11.87 0.36 18.19
CA ASP A 318 -12.70 -0.32 19.18
C ASP A 318 -11.86 -0.50 20.44
N GLN A 319 -12.44 -0.18 21.60
CA GLN A 319 -11.84 0.15 22.91
C GLN A 319 -10.89 -0.91 23.52
N LYS A 320 -10.64 -2.03 22.85
CA LYS A 320 -9.73 -3.11 23.27
C LYS A 320 -8.28 -2.99 22.78
N VAL A 321 -7.95 -2.00 21.94
CA VAL A 321 -6.54 -1.77 21.50
C VAL A 321 -5.76 -0.88 22.48
N LYS A 322 -6.27 -0.64 23.70
CA LYS A 322 -5.47 0.00 24.76
C LYS A 322 -4.36 -0.89 25.31
N ASP A 323 -4.40 -2.20 25.03
CA ASP A 323 -3.39 -3.16 25.51
C ASP A 323 -2.30 -3.49 24.47
N LEU A 324 -2.42 -2.99 23.24
CA LEU A 324 -1.37 -3.06 22.21
C LEU A 324 -0.64 -1.72 22.12
N LYS A 325 0.15 -1.41 23.15
CA LYS A 325 1.22 -0.41 23.02
C LYS A 325 2.33 -0.99 22.13
N ILE A 326 2.14 -0.97 20.82
CA ILE A 326 3.27 -1.08 19.89
C ILE A 326 3.87 0.32 19.79
N SER A 327 4.84 0.55 20.69
CA SER A 327 5.88 1.58 20.65
C SER A 327 5.60 2.79 19.75
N ASP A 328 5.04 3.84 20.36
CA ASP A 328 5.31 5.22 19.94
C ASP A 328 6.81 5.36 19.63
N GLN A 329 7.14 6.01 18.51
CA GLN A 329 8.48 6.44 18.07
C GLN A 329 9.64 5.81 18.85
N ILE A 330 10.38 4.86 18.28
CA ILE A 330 11.75 4.64 18.75
C ILE A 330 12.60 5.83 18.25
N LYS A 331 12.38 7.02 18.81
CA LYS A 331 13.49 7.95 19.06
C LYS A 331 14.29 7.33 20.18
N MET A 332 15.11 6.33 19.88
CA MET A 332 16.16 5.93 20.80
C MET A 332 17.21 7.02 20.78
N GLN A 333 17.04 8.03 21.63
CA GLN A 333 18.17 8.85 22.04
C GLN A 333 19.01 7.99 22.99
N MET A 334 19.80 7.09 22.42
CA MET A 334 20.70 6.25 23.20
C MET A 334 21.95 7.06 23.50
N VAL A 335 22.04 7.62 24.69
CA VAL A 335 23.30 8.13 25.22
C VAL A 335 24.06 6.93 25.79
N LEU A 336 24.92 6.33 24.97
CA LEU A 336 25.82 5.26 25.43
C LEU A 336 27.04 5.88 26.10
N GLU A 337 27.03 5.95 27.44
CA GLU A 337 28.25 6.20 28.21
C GLU A 337 29.03 4.88 28.35
N ILE A 338 30.04 4.68 27.52
CA ILE A 338 30.94 3.53 27.63
C ILE A 338 32.08 3.89 28.58
N TYR A 339 32.18 3.16 29.69
CA TYR A 339 33.26 3.28 30.65
C TYR A 339 34.30 2.20 30.36
N ALA A 340 35.51 2.61 29.97
CA ALA A 340 36.67 1.73 29.88
C ALA A 340 37.62 2.05 31.04
N GLU A 341 37.79 1.11 31.96
CA GLU A 341 38.83 1.19 32.97
C GLU A 341 40.19 0.82 32.36
N PRO A 342 41.32 1.38 32.86
CA PRO A 342 42.65 1.15 32.29
C PRO A 342 43.06 -0.34 32.18
N ASN A 343 42.41 -1.24 32.93
CA ASN A 343 42.67 -2.68 32.96
C ASN A 343 41.42 -3.54 32.71
N GLY A 344 40.34 -2.99 32.14
CA GLY A 344 39.11 -3.75 31.87
C GLY A 344 39.27 -4.78 30.74
N THR A 345 38.58 -5.91 30.83
CA THR A 345 38.60 -6.96 29.80
C THR A 345 37.52 -6.75 28.72
N VAL A 346 37.66 -7.42 27.57
CA VAL A 346 36.65 -7.41 26.49
C VAL A 346 35.28 -7.89 27.00
N GLU A 347 35.27 -8.84 27.94
CA GLU A 347 34.04 -9.37 28.53
C GLU A 347 33.35 -8.33 29.43
N ASP A 348 34.11 -7.44 30.08
CA ASP A 348 33.56 -6.35 30.89
C ASP A 348 32.86 -5.31 30.01
N VAL A 349 33.44 -4.96 28.86
CA VAL A 349 32.82 -4.06 27.88
C VAL A 349 31.57 -4.69 27.29
N LYS A 350 31.62 -5.98 26.92
CA LYS A 350 30.48 -6.75 26.40
C LYS A 350 29.33 -6.81 27.39
N ASN A 351 29.62 -7.09 28.65
CA ASN A 351 28.61 -7.13 29.71
C ASN A 351 27.99 -5.76 29.96
N ASN A 352 28.76 -4.67 29.83
CA ASN A 352 28.25 -3.31 30.00
C ASN A 352 27.34 -2.88 28.83
N VAL A 353 27.72 -3.22 27.59
CA VAL A 353 26.90 -2.98 26.39
C VAL A 353 25.61 -3.81 26.42
N CYS A 354 25.69 -5.10 26.74
CA CYS A 354 24.52 -5.98 26.82
C CYS A 354 23.65 -5.78 28.06
N LYS A 355 24.07 -4.97 29.02
CA LYS A 355 23.20 -4.47 30.10
C LYS A 355 22.25 -3.38 29.61
N ASN A 356 22.72 -2.57 28.66
CA ASN A 356 22.00 -1.40 28.15
C ASN A 356 21.22 -1.71 26.85
N LEU A 357 21.58 -2.77 26.12
CA LEU A 357 20.86 -3.31 24.97
C LEU A 357 20.46 -4.76 25.23
N ASP A 358 19.20 -5.13 24.98
CA ASP A 358 18.70 -6.51 25.12
C ASP A 358 19.28 -7.43 24.03
N CYS A 359 20.54 -7.83 24.22
CA CYS A 359 21.36 -8.57 23.25
C CYS A 359 20.81 -9.96 22.86
N LYS A 360 19.80 -10.49 23.56
CA LYS A 360 19.17 -11.78 23.21
C LYS A 360 18.35 -11.74 21.92
N LYS A 361 18.01 -10.55 21.43
CA LYS A 361 17.18 -10.35 20.23
C LYS A 361 17.96 -10.14 18.93
N ILE A 362 19.30 -10.12 18.99
CA ILE A 362 20.17 -9.87 17.82
C ILE A 362 20.87 -11.19 17.42
N GLU A 363 20.97 -11.46 16.11
CA GLU A 363 21.43 -12.75 15.58
C GLU A 363 22.87 -13.13 16.02
N PRO A 364 23.14 -14.38 16.45
CA PRO A 364 24.44 -14.77 17.05
C PRO A 364 25.66 -14.69 16.11
N MET A 365 25.47 -14.80 14.78
CA MET A 365 26.59 -14.79 13.81
C MET A 365 27.19 -13.39 13.60
N LEU A 366 26.37 -12.34 13.69
CA LEU A 366 26.81 -10.95 13.56
C LEU A 366 27.79 -10.56 14.67
N TRP A 367 27.59 -11.09 15.87
CA TRP A 367 28.48 -10.87 17.01
C TRP A 367 29.86 -11.48 16.82
N GLN A 368 29.97 -12.68 16.22
CA GLN A 368 31.28 -13.34 16.05
C GLN A 368 32.24 -12.58 15.13
N VAL A 369 31.71 -11.91 14.10
CA VAL A 369 32.51 -11.11 13.17
C VAL A 369 32.94 -9.80 13.81
N ALA A 370 32.02 -9.11 14.50
CA ALA A 370 32.30 -7.86 15.21
C ALA A 370 33.35 -8.06 16.32
N PHE A 371 33.27 -9.15 17.07
CA PHE A 371 34.22 -9.43 18.16
C PHE A 371 35.62 -9.83 17.66
N LYS A 372 35.75 -10.54 16.53
CA LYS A 372 37.08 -10.83 15.94
C LYS A 372 37.81 -9.57 15.49
N VAL A 373 37.08 -8.55 15.03
CA VAL A 373 37.65 -7.25 14.63
C VAL A 373 38.11 -6.46 15.86
N ILE A 374 37.35 -6.50 16.97
CA ILE A 374 37.74 -5.88 18.25
C ILE A 374 38.99 -6.54 18.84
N ASP A 375 39.01 -7.87 18.91
CA ASP A 375 40.11 -8.61 19.53
C ASP A 375 41.44 -8.35 18.79
N GLY A 376 41.40 -8.31 17.45
CA GLY A 376 42.56 -7.94 16.63
C GLY A 376 43.00 -6.48 16.79
N ALA A 377 42.07 -5.55 17.04
CA ALA A 377 42.39 -4.14 17.28
C ALA A 377 42.95 -3.90 18.70
N MET A 378 42.44 -4.61 19.71
CA MET A 378 42.89 -4.50 21.10
C MET A 378 44.25 -5.14 21.32
N GLN A 379 44.54 -6.30 20.70
CA GLN A 379 45.89 -6.89 20.74
C GLN A 379 46.95 -5.98 20.11
N LYS A 380 46.60 -5.23 19.06
CA LYS A 380 47.47 -4.19 18.49
C LYS A 380 47.66 -2.98 19.41
N CYS A 381 46.65 -2.60 20.20
CA CYS A 381 46.75 -1.48 21.16
C CYS A 381 47.58 -1.85 22.40
N MET A 382 47.54 -3.10 22.87
CA MET A 382 48.34 -3.54 24.02
C MET A 382 49.84 -3.67 23.71
N ALA A 383 50.20 -3.78 22.44
CA ALA A 383 51.59 -3.88 21.97
C ALA A 383 52.26 -2.52 21.71
N ASP A 384 51.49 -1.41 21.68
CA ASP A 384 51.99 -0.09 21.29
C ASP A 384 51.65 0.97 22.34
N SER A 385 52.65 1.71 22.82
CA SER A 385 52.53 2.58 24.01
C SER A 385 51.65 3.83 23.85
N ASN A 386 51.08 4.06 22.65
CA ASN A 386 50.16 5.16 22.36
C ASN A 386 48.88 4.62 21.69
N CYS A 387 47.90 4.29 22.52
CA CYS A 387 46.62 3.71 22.11
C CYS A 387 45.64 4.80 21.59
N SER A 388 45.95 5.42 20.44
CA SER A 388 45.01 6.28 19.68
C SER A 388 44.21 5.49 18.62
N THR A 389 44.55 4.22 18.40
CA THR A 389 43.91 3.32 17.42
C THR A 389 42.63 2.66 17.93
N ALA A 390 42.40 2.61 19.25
CA ALA A 390 41.13 2.13 19.84
C ALA A 390 39.92 2.99 19.44
N VAL A 391 40.12 4.31 19.28
CA VAL A 391 39.09 5.25 18.79
C VAL A 391 38.72 4.93 17.34
N ILE A 392 39.70 4.51 16.52
CA ILE A 392 39.48 4.13 15.12
C ILE A 392 38.72 2.80 15.05
N GLY A 393 39.06 1.81 15.89
CA GLY A 393 38.35 0.53 15.95
C GLY A 393 36.88 0.66 16.38
N ILE A 394 36.58 1.50 17.37
CA ILE A 394 35.22 1.77 17.84
C ILE A 394 34.42 2.57 16.80
N SER A 395 35.07 3.51 16.10
CA SER A 395 34.44 4.27 15.01
C SER A 395 34.12 3.38 13.79
N LEU A 396 34.99 2.43 13.45
CA LEU A 396 34.73 1.41 12.43
C LEU A 396 33.59 0.48 12.84
N MET A 397 33.45 0.18 14.13
CA MET A 397 32.35 -0.63 14.66
C MET A 397 31.01 0.09 14.54
N ALA A 398 30.94 1.38 14.86
CA ALA A 398 29.76 2.20 14.66
C ALA A 398 29.38 2.30 13.16
N LEU A 399 30.38 2.41 12.29
CA LEU A 399 30.17 2.44 10.84
C LEU A 399 29.68 1.09 10.29
N LEU A 400 30.24 -0.05 10.75
CA LEU A 400 29.84 -1.39 10.35
C LEU A 400 28.44 -1.74 10.87
N ILE A 401 28.12 -1.38 12.11
CA ILE A 401 26.78 -1.56 12.67
C ILE A 401 25.79 -0.72 11.87
N SER A 402 26.12 0.54 11.58
CA SER A 402 25.29 1.41 10.73
C SER A 402 25.09 0.86 9.32
N LEU A 403 26.13 0.31 8.68
CA LEU A 403 26.03 -0.30 7.35
C LEU A 403 25.16 -1.56 7.37
N VAL A 404 25.38 -2.44 8.35
CA VAL A 404 24.64 -3.71 8.49
C VAL A 404 23.17 -3.45 8.80
N THR A 405 22.84 -2.42 9.58
CA THR A 405 21.45 -2.02 9.86
C THR A 405 20.75 -1.29 8.72
N SER A 406 21.50 -0.83 7.70
CA SER A 406 20.93 -0.23 6.49
C SER A 406 20.72 -1.24 5.34
N LEU A 407 21.26 -2.45 5.49
CA LEU A 407 21.19 -3.56 4.53
C LEU A 407 20.16 -4.63 4.94
N LEU A 408 19.65 -4.56 6.16
CA LEU A 408 18.50 -5.30 6.71
C LEU A 408 17.29 -4.39 6.71
#